data_AF-A0A9W8CEU3-F1
#
_entry.id   AF-A0A9W8CEU3-F1
#
_cell.length_a   1.000
_cell.length_b   1.000
_cell.length_c   1.000
_cell.angle_alpha   90.00
_cell.angle_beta   90.00
_cell.angle_gamma   90.00
#
_symmetry.space_group_name_H-M   'P 1'
#
loop_
_entity.id
_entity.type
_entity.pdbx_description
1 polymer ?
#
loop_
_entity_poly.entity_id
_entity_poly.type
_entity_poly.pdbx_seq_one_letter_code
_entity_poly.pdbx_strand_id
1 'polypeptide(L)'
;MQMAPVPVYQANAPSFDKAIFAAPGLKRQREGRVPSQPRFKKASTKKPVAPSTPLPLDSPDDHTRSGEHEADVGGALLERCDTPSEATSGHAGVEVEIELPETFNVANLLDFDPSTLGETLMIESPPASPSSAAHLVAKLEDIVKRLEVPIEQLVVDCDEIRSAFEPIADALPSDLKRALRPTAHLGFLREDVLAASVCIASRSRQPALKKEIARECAAANQLKAALDDQSVSERLLPTKEKLDAKNIKLNEEIKRLQQELSEVKAAIVANTTDMEKIATEKQPLSTMLKTNLSRIHLLNKSLVVGSNEPDRQIINSADEVRLKALVAVRQFIHKLSVPPSIRIL
;
A
#
# COMPACT_ATOMS: atom_id res chain seq x y z
N MET A 1 -28.28 23.69 5.79
CA MET A 1 -27.31 23.04 4.89
C MET A 1 -27.94 21.75 4.39
N GLN A 2 -28.49 21.77 3.17
CA GLN A 2 -29.09 20.60 2.52
C GLN A 2 -27.97 19.78 1.86
N MET A 3 -27.80 18.54 2.30
CA MET A 3 -26.90 17.57 1.67
C MET A 3 -27.55 17.06 0.39
N ALA A 4 -26.86 17.22 -0.73
CA ALA A 4 -27.28 16.68 -2.03
C ALA A 4 -27.20 15.13 -2.03
N PRO A 5 -28.09 14.44 -2.75
CA PRO A 5 -28.08 12.99 -2.83
C PRO A 5 -26.94 12.48 -3.73
N VAL A 6 -26.24 11.45 -3.24
CA VAL A 6 -25.17 10.73 -3.94
C VAL A 6 -25.78 9.87 -5.05
N PRO A 7 -25.23 9.89 -6.28
CA PRO A 7 -25.73 9.04 -7.36
C PRO A 7 -25.34 7.57 -7.14
N VAL A 8 -26.34 6.70 -7.20
CA VAL A 8 -26.19 5.24 -7.22
C VAL A 8 -25.81 4.81 -8.63
N TYR A 9 -24.56 4.40 -8.83
CA TYR A 9 -24.14 3.76 -10.07
C TYR A 9 -24.63 2.31 -10.10
N GLN A 10 -25.62 2.03 -10.96
CA GLN A 10 -26.02 0.68 -11.33
C GLN A 10 -24.93 0.04 -12.20
N ALA A 11 -24.22 -0.94 -11.65
CA ALA A 11 -23.30 -1.80 -12.37
C ALA A 11 -24.08 -2.84 -13.19
N ASN A 12 -24.51 -2.47 -14.39
CA ASN A 12 -24.91 -3.44 -15.43
C ASN A 12 -23.66 -3.83 -16.23
N ALA A 13 -22.91 -4.81 -15.74
CA ALA A 13 -21.92 -5.51 -16.55
C ALA A 13 -22.62 -6.62 -17.36
N PRO A 14 -22.46 -6.67 -18.70
CA PRO A 14 -22.98 -7.79 -19.49
C PRO A 14 -22.17 -9.06 -19.17
N SER A 15 -22.86 -10.13 -18.76
CA SER A 15 -22.23 -11.44 -18.54
C SER A 15 -21.73 -12.02 -19.86
N PHE A 16 -20.43 -12.29 -19.97
CA PHE A 16 -19.79 -12.94 -21.11
C PHE A 16 -19.88 -14.47 -21.08
N ASP A 17 -20.88 -15.05 -20.41
CA ASP A 17 -20.90 -16.49 -20.10
C ASP A 17 -21.62 -17.39 -21.11
N LYS A 18 -21.99 -16.91 -22.31
CA LYS A 18 -22.63 -17.75 -23.33
C LYS A 18 -22.14 -17.43 -24.74
N ALA A 19 -21.71 -18.50 -25.41
CA ALA A 19 -21.07 -18.54 -26.73
C ALA A 19 -19.56 -18.24 -26.63
N ILE A 20 -18.62 -19.08 -27.07
CA ILE A 20 -18.59 -20.00 -28.20
C ILE A 20 -17.49 -21.02 -27.88
N PHE A 21 -17.80 -22.30 -27.64
CA PHE A 21 -16.89 -23.44 -27.90
C PHE A 21 -17.69 -24.75 -27.75
N ALA A 22 -18.55 -25.02 -28.73
CA ALA A 22 -19.06 -26.36 -28.94
C ALA A 22 -17.98 -27.16 -29.70
N ALA A 23 -17.14 -27.88 -28.97
CA ALA A 23 -16.28 -28.91 -29.55
C ALA A 23 -17.07 -30.23 -29.60
N PRO A 24 -17.28 -30.86 -30.77
CA PRO A 24 -17.91 -32.17 -30.85
C PRO A 24 -16.87 -33.25 -30.52
N GLY A 25 -17.14 -34.13 -29.54
CA GLY A 25 -16.50 -35.46 -29.53
C GLY A 25 -15.98 -36.07 -28.23
N LEU A 26 -16.21 -35.49 -27.05
CA LEU A 26 -15.80 -36.14 -25.79
C LEU A 26 -16.96 -36.88 -25.11
N LYS A 27 -17.05 -38.18 -25.39
CA LYS A 27 -17.89 -39.14 -24.67
C LYS A 27 -17.50 -39.11 -23.18
N ARG A 28 -18.37 -38.58 -22.33
CA ARG A 28 -18.26 -38.71 -20.87
C ARG A 28 -18.67 -40.13 -20.47
N GLN A 29 -17.71 -40.96 -20.13
CA GLN A 29 -17.91 -42.24 -19.47
C GLN A 29 -18.34 -41.95 -18.01
N ARG A 30 -19.61 -42.20 -17.72
CA ARG A 30 -20.16 -42.26 -16.36
C ARG A 30 -19.80 -43.62 -15.77
N GLU A 31 -18.97 -43.64 -14.75
CA GLU A 31 -18.93 -44.74 -13.80
C GLU A 31 -19.10 -44.17 -12.39
N GLY A 32 -20.23 -44.53 -11.78
CA GLY A 32 -20.44 -44.34 -10.35
C GLY A 32 -19.91 -45.55 -9.59
N ARG A 33 -19.38 -45.32 -8.38
CA ARG A 33 -19.61 -46.18 -7.20
C ARG A 33 -18.91 -45.61 -5.97
N VAL A 34 -19.73 -45.18 -5.03
CA VAL A 34 -19.49 -45.31 -3.57
C VAL A 34 -19.95 -46.75 -3.24
N PRO A 35 -19.28 -47.56 -2.39
CA PRO A 35 -19.27 -47.30 -0.95
C PRO A 35 -18.09 -47.84 -0.11
N SER A 36 -18.18 -47.48 1.18
CA SER A 36 -17.85 -48.26 2.38
C SER A 36 -16.58 -47.91 3.16
N GLN A 37 -16.84 -47.47 4.40
CA GLN A 37 -15.92 -47.49 5.54
C GLN A 37 -15.59 -48.93 5.96
N PRO A 38 -14.54 -49.11 6.78
CA PRO A 38 -14.82 -49.67 8.10
C PRO A 38 -14.11 -48.96 9.27
N ARG A 39 -14.83 -48.96 10.40
CA ARG A 39 -14.36 -48.73 11.78
C ARG A 39 -13.32 -49.77 12.18
N PHE A 40 -12.26 -49.37 12.89
CA PHE A 40 -11.74 -50.14 14.02
C PHE A 40 -11.27 -49.24 15.17
N LYS A 41 -11.58 -49.73 16.36
CA LYS A 41 -11.38 -49.18 17.71
C LYS A 41 -9.99 -49.56 18.24
N LYS A 42 -9.47 -48.78 19.22
CA LYS A 42 -8.79 -49.19 20.49
C LYS A 42 -8.11 -47.91 21.07
N ALA A 43 -8.53 -47.35 22.20
CA ALA A 43 -8.54 -47.78 23.61
C ALA A 43 -7.19 -47.60 24.35
N SER A 44 -7.29 -47.04 25.57
CA SER A 44 -6.35 -47.14 26.72
C SER A 44 -5.15 -46.14 26.71
N THR A 45 -4.70 -45.46 27.77
CA THR A 45 -5.03 -45.42 29.22
C THR A 45 -4.23 -44.30 29.93
N LYS A 46 -4.79 -43.76 31.04
CA LYS A 46 -4.17 -43.29 32.30
C LYS A 46 -3.26 -42.03 32.39
N LYS A 47 -3.82 -41.03 33.12
CA LYS A 47 -3.27 -40.01 34.05
C LYS A 47 -2.26 -40.55 35.11
N PRO A 48 -1.71 -39.75 36.07
CA PRO A 48 -1.48 -38.28 36.19
C PRO A 48 -0.04 -37.96 36.73
N VAL A 49 0.27 -36.69 37.08
CA VAL A 49 0.97 -36.23 38.32
C VAL A 49 1.56 -34.81 38.11
N ALA A 50 1.12 -33.86 38.94
CA ALA A 50 1.81 -32.61 39.33
C ALA A 50 2.37 -32.82 40.76
N PRO A 51 3.07 -31.90 41.46
CA PRO A 51 3.36 -30.48 41.18
C PRO A 51 4.83 -30.05 41.51
N SER A 52 5.18 -28.77 41.36
CA SER A 52 5.83 -27.92 42.39
C SER A 52 6.55 -26.69 41.80
N THR A 53 6.08 -25.50 42.20
CA THR A 53 6.81 -24.22 42.28
C THR A 53 7.86 -24.28 43.42
N PRO A 54 8.91 -23.41 43.50
CA PRO A 54 8.76 -21.99 43.87
C PRO A 54 9.77 -20.99 43.24
N LEU A 55 9.46 -19.69 43.44
CA LEU A 55 10.27 -18.47 43.22
C LEU A 55 11.56 -18.44 44.08
N PRO A 56 12.55 -17.55 43.80
CA PRO A 56 12.58 -16.17 44.32
C PRO A 56 13.03 -15.11 43.26
N LEU A 57 12.50 -13.89 43.22
CA LEU A 57 12.85 -12.69 44.02
C LEU A 57 14.32 -12.25 43.86
N ASP A 58 14.56 -11.24 43.01
CA ASP A 58 15.44 -10.10 43.30
C ASP A 58 15.29 -8.99 42.23
N SER A 59 14.79 -7.85 42.70
CA SER A 59 15.12 -6.48 42.26
C SER A 59 16.11 -5.95 43.34
N PRO A 60 16.94 -4.89 43.17
CA PRO A 60 16.53 -3.62 42.55
C PRO A 60 17.68 -2.81 41.89
N ASP A 61 17.36 -1.52 41.66
CA ASP A 61 18.24 -0.37 41.46
C ASP A 61 18.68 -0.07 40.03
N ASP A 62 18.83 1.18 39.60
CA ASP A 62 18.30 2.51 39.95
C ASP A 62 18.87 3.42 38.85
N HIS A 63 18.38 4.65 38.79
CA HIS A 63 19.03 5.84 38.22
C HIS A 63 18.72 6.24 36.76
N THR A 64 17.90 7.30 36.72
CA THR A 64 18.21 8.63 36.17
C THR A 64 18.92 8.68 34.81
N ARG A 65 18.35 9.46 33.87
CA ARG A 65 18.88 10.81 33.56
C ARG A 65 18.15 11.46 32.39
N SER A 66 17.70 12.67 32.66
CA SER A 66 17.19 13.71 31.76
C SER A 66 18.13 14.00 30.58
N GLY A 67 17.56 14.53 29.48
CA GLY A 67 18.35 15.08 28.39
C GLY A 67 17.48 15.70 27.30
N GLU A 68 16.87 16.84 27.61
CA GLU A 68 16.44 17.81 26.61
C GLU A 68 17.69 18.35 25.89
N HIS A 69 17.67 18.43 24.56
CA HIS A 69 18.50 19.40 23.85
C HIS A 69 17.82 19.91 22.57
N GLU A 70 17.63 21.22 22.56
CA GLU A 70 17.33 22.09 21.44
C GLU A 70 18.45 22.15 20.38
N ALA A 71 18.12 22.87 19.31
CA ALA A 71 18.94 23.56 18.30
C ALA A 71 18.96 22.82 16.94
N ASP A 72 18.34 23.34 15.88
CA ASP A 72 18.57 24.62 15.18
C ASP A 72 19.69 24.52 14.14
N VAL A 73 19.45 25.23 13.03
CA VAL A 73 20.35 25.63 11.94
C VAL A 73 20.73 24.59 10.88
N GLY A 74 19.97 24.63 9.77
CA GLY A 74 20.46 25.24 8.52
C GLY A 74 21.28 24.38 7.53
N GLY A 75 21.07 24.68 6.24
CA GLY A 75 22.14 24.61 5.25
C GLY A 75 21.93 23.68 4.06
N ALA A 76 21.21 24.18 3.06
CA ALA A 76 21.45 24.10 1.61
C ALA A 76 22.34 22.97 1.02
N LEU A 77 21.79 22.25 0.04
CA LEU A 77 22.49 21.88 -1.20
C LEU A 77 21.44 21.54 -2.28
N LEU A 78 21.17 22.42 -3.24
CA LEU A 78 21.75 22.41 -4.59
C LEU A 78 21.48 21.10 -5.34
N GLU A 79 20.44 21.09 -6.16
CA GLU A 79 20.54 20.47 -7.49
C GLU A 79 19.63 21.22 -8.48
N ARG A 80 20.25 22.17 -9.17
CA ARG A 80 19.88 22.59 -10.52
C ARG A 80 20.18 21.43 -11.46
N CYS A 81 19.29 21.16 -12.39
CA CYS A 81 19.68 20.68 -13.71
C CYS A 81 19.00 21.58 -14.73
N ASP A 82 19.75 22.60 -15.15
CA ASP A 82 19.59 23.27 -16.43
C ASP A 82 19.83 22.25 -17.56
N THR A 83 19.10 22.46 -18.65
CA THR A 83 19.29 21.80 -19.95
C THR A 83 20.62 22.18 -20.61
N PRO A 84 21.12 21.36 -21.53
CA PRO A 84 21.28 21.85 -22.92
C PRO A 84 20.89 20.76 -23.96
N SER A 85 20.12 21.10 -24.99
CA SER A 85 20.55 21.67 -26.28
C SER A 85 20.89 20.61 -27.33
N GLU A 86 20.30 20.84 -28.52
CA GLU A 86 20.70 20.37 -29.86
C GLU A 86 20.64 18.85 -30.11
N ALA A 87 19.98 18.35 -31.16
CA ALA A 87 20.15 18.72 -32.56
C ALA A 87 19.00 18.06 -33.34
N THR A 88 18.22 18.85 -34.09
CA THR A 88 18.31 19.01 -35.56
C THR A 88 17.55 17.95 -36.36
N SER A 89 17.02 18.45 -37.48
CA SER A 89 16.48 17.72 -38.62
C SER A 89 15.05 17.21 -38.44
N GLY A 90 14.05 17.71 -39.16
CA GLY A 90 14.08 18.35 -40.46
C GLY A 90 13.16 17.60 -41.41
N HIS A 91 12.37 18.38 -42.14
CA HIS A 91 11.57 18.03 -43.32
C HIS A 91 10.16 17.50 -43.03
N ALA A 92 9.17 18.40 -43.02
CA ALA A 92 8.55 19.05 -44.20
C ALA A 92 7.60 18.08 -44.91
N GLY A 93 6.32 18.48 -44.90
CA GLY A 93 5.31 17.90 -45.76
C GLY A 93 5.79 17.99 -47.21
N VAL A 94 5.80 16.85 -47.88
CA VAL A 94 5.94 16.78 -49.31
C VAL A 94 4.57 17.15 -49.90
N GLU A 95 4.36 18.45 -50.10
CA GLU A 95 3.55 18.92 -51.21
C GLU A 95 4.30 18.48 -52.47
N VAL A 96 3.72 17.54 -53.23
CA VAL A 96 4.23 17.19 -54.56
C VAL A 96 3.80 18.31 -55.49
N GLU A 97 4.62 19.34 -55.54
CA GLU A 97 4.66 20.32 -56.61
C GLU A 97 5.11 19.59 -57.88
N ILE A 98 4.23 19.56 -58.88
CA ILE A 98 4.51 18.98 -60.19
C ILE A 98 5.40 19.98 -60.92
N GLU A 99 6.72 19.82 -60.79
CA GLU A 99 7.69 20.48 -61.67
C GLU A 99 7.63 19.82 -63.05
N LEU A 100 7.03 20.55 -63.99
CA LEU A 100 7.11 20.30 -65.42
C LEU A 100 8.57 20.49 -65.88
N PRO A 101 9.23 19.50 -66.49
CA PRO A 101 10.46 19.77 -67.20
C PRO A 101 10.17 20.64 -68.42
N GLU A 102 10.95 21.71 -68.47
CA GLU A 102 11.02 22.74 -69.48
C GLU A 102 11.17 22.15 -70.90
N THR A 103 10.33 22.70 -71.79
CA THR A 103 10.58 22.91 -73.22
C THR A 103 11.18 21.75 -74.00
N PHE A 104 10.33 20.87 -74.50
CA PHE A 104 10.62 20.12 -75.72
C PHE A 104 10.65 21.10 -76.90
N ASN A 105 11.85 21.51 -77.31
CA ASN A 105 12.06 22.40 -78.44
C ASN A 105 11.78 21.63 -79.76
N VAL A 106 10.62 21.91 -80.36
CA VAL A 106 10.20 21.34 -81.65
C VAL A 106 10.98 21.87 -82.86
N ALA A 107 11.92 22.81 -82.68
CA ALA A 107 12.71 23.38 -83.77
C ALA A 107 13.75 22.41 -84.40
N ASN A 108 13.97 21.23 -83.82
CA ASN A 108 14.93 20.23 -84.32
C ASN A 108 14.29 18.92 -84.83
N LEU A 109 12.96 18.84 -84.99
CA LEU A 109 12.27 17.61 -85.42
C LEU A 109 11.85 17.59 -86.90
N LEU A 110 12.16 18.65 -87.65
CA LEU A 110 11.84 18.76 -89.09
C LEU A 110 13.02 19.35 -89.88
N ASP A 111 14.21 18.77 -89.73
CA ASP A 111 15.28 18.94 -90.72
C ASP A 111 15.14 17.84 -91.79
N PHE A 112 14.10 17.98 -92.61
CA PHE A 112 13.97 17.24 -93.86
C PHE A 112 14.57 18.14 -94.95
N ASP A 113 15.76 17.80 -95.43
CA ASP A 113 16.34 18.40 -96.62
C ASP A 113 15.78 17.68 -97.87
N PRO A 114 14.87 18.31 -98.64
CA PRO A 114 14.25 17.69 -99.82
C PRO A 114 15.23 17.55 -101.01
N SER A 115 16.50 17.95 -100.87
CA SER A 115 17.53 17.77 -101.91
C SER A 115 18.19 16.38 -101.93
N THR A 116 17.76 15.43 -101.10
CA THR A 116 18.20 14.02 -101.14
C THR A 116 17.23 13.08 -101.87
N LEU A 117 16.14 13.60 -102.43
CA LEU A 117 15.20 12.85 -103.26
C LEU A 117 15.71 12.75 -104.71
N GLY A 118 16.65 11.84 -104.94
CA GLY A 118 16.95 11.37 -106.28
C GLY A 118 18.35 10.86 -106.47
N GLU A 119 18.60 9.59 -106.14
CA GLU A 119 19.61 8.80 -106.86
C GLU A 119 19.34 7.29 -106.75
N THR A 120 18.98 6.74 -107.90
CA THR A 120 19.39 5.41 -108.38
C THR A 120 18.79 4.16 -107.73
N LEU A 121 17.64 3.71 -108.28
CA LEU A 121 17.28 2.30 -108.31
C LEU A 121 18.23 1.55 -109.26
N MET A 122 19.36 1.09 -108.74
CA MET A 122 20.09 -0.05 -109.30
C MET A 122 19.48 -1.32 -108.73
N ILE A 123 18.98 -2.15 -109.64
CA ILE A 123 18.59 -3.53 -109.39
C ILE A 123 19.86 -4.30 -109.03
N GLU A 124 19.99 -4.68 -107.76
CA GLU A 124 20.99 -5.65 -107.33
C GLU A 124 20.32 -6.81 -106.60
N SER A 125 20.63 -8.00 -107.10
CA SER A 125 20.08 -9.31 -106.75
C SER A 125 20.41 -9.69 -105.29
N PRO A 126 19.48 -10.29 -104.53
CA PRO A 126 19.75 -10.67 -103.14
C PRO A 126 20.69 -11.88 -103.08
N PRO A 127 21.76 -11.86 -102.26
CA PRO A 127 22.44 -13.07 -101.85
C PRO A 127 21.64 -13.77 -100.74
N ALA A 128 21.57 -15.09 -100.86
CA ALA A 128 20.79 -16.01 -100.04
C ALA A 128 21.08 -15.93 -98.52
N SER A 129 20.02 -16.17 -97.76
CA SER A 129 19.94 -16.25 -96.30
C SER A 129 20.67 -17.48 -95.74
N PRO A 130 21.43 -17.31 -94.65
CA PRO A 130 21.64 -18.39 -93.68
C PRO A 130 21.53 -17.88 -92.24
N SER A 131 20.31 -17.65 -91.70
CA SER A 131 20.13 -17.42 -90.24
C SER A 131 18.69 -17.52 -89.68
N SER A 132 17.70 -18.03 -90.43
CA SER A 132 16.33 -18.10 -89.89
C SER A 132 16.18 -19.12 -88.75
N ALA A 133 16.82 -20.29 -88.88
CA ALA A 133 16.66 -21.39 -87.93
C ALA A 133 17.42 -21.18 -86.61
N ALA A 134 18.68 -20.73 -86.65
CA ALA A 134 19.50 -20.54 -85.45
C ALA A 134 18.94 -19.43 -84.53
N HIS A 135 18.44 -18.35 -85.12
CA HIS A 135 17.78 -17.26 -84.41
C HIS A 135 16.43 -17.68 -83.80
N LEU A 136 15.66 -18.54 -84.49
CA LEU A 136 14.41 -19.10 -83.96
C LEU A 136 14.68 -20.03 -82.76
N VAL A 137 15.71 -20.87 -82.82
CA VAL A 137 16.12 -21.74 -81.71
C VAL A 137 16.55 -20.91 -80.50
N ALA A 138 17.38 -19.88 -80.68
CA ALA A 138 17.81 -19.01 -79.58
C ALA A 138 16.62 -18.30 -78.89
N LYS A 139 15.61 -17.86 -79.66
CA LYS A 139 14.40 -17.23 -79.10
C LYS A 139 13.49 -18.23 -78.37
N LEU A 140 13.38 -19.46 -78.87
CA LEU A 140 12.64 -20.51 -78.16
C LEU A 140 13.35 -20.90 -76.85
N GLU A 141 14.67 -20.98 -76.84
CA GLU A 141 15.45 -21.18 -75.62
C GLU A 141 15.27 -20.04 -74.61
N ASP A 142 15.19 -18.78 -75.08
CA ASP A 142 14.88 -17.63 -74.22
C ASP A 142 13.48 -17.73 -73.59
N ILE A 143 12.47 -18.10 -74.37
CA ILE A 143 11.10 -18.31 -73.86
C ILE A 143 11.05 -19.47 -72.85
N VAL A 144 11.76 -20.57 -73.09
CA VAL A 144 11.84 -21.70 -72.16
C VAL A 144 12.42 -21.25 -70.82
N LYS A 145 13.55 -20.52 -70.82
CA LYS A 145 14.17 -19.99 -69.59
C LYS A 145 13.21 -19.07 -68.82
N ARG A 146 12.43 -18.25 -69.53
CA ARG A 146 11.43 -17.37 -68.90
C ARG A 146 10.28 -18.16 -68.28
N LEU A 147 9.90 -19.30 -68.85
CA LEU A 147 8.85 -20.18 -68.31
C LEU A 147 9.30 -21.05 -67.12
N GLU A 148 10.61 -21.18 -66.87
CA GLU A 148 11.16 -21.92 -65.73
C GLU A 148 11.03 -21.18 -64.39
N VAL A 149 10.63 -19.91 -64.42
CA VAL A 149 10.44 -19.07 -63.24
C VAL A 149 9.14 -19.46 -62.48
N PRO A 150 9.09 -19.39 -61.13
CA PRO A 150 7.87 -19.66 -60.36
C PRO A 150 6.66 -18.86 -60.85
N ILE A 151 5.47 -19.47 -60.77
CA ILE A 151 4.22 -18.93 -61.34
C ILE A 151 3.88 -17.53 -60.79
N GLU A 152 4.25 -17.24 -59.54
CA GLU A 152 4.02 -15.94 -58.90
C GLU A 152 4.79 -14.81 -59.59
N GLN A 153 5.99 -15.10 -60.08
CA GLN A 153 6.83 -14.14 -60.79
C GLN A 153 6.53 -14.17 -62.30
N LEU A 154 6.23 -15.35 -62.85
CA LEU A 154 5.85 -15.55 -64.25
C LEU A 154 4.62 -14.72 -64.66
N VAL A 155 3.63 -14.63 -63.77
CA VAL A 155 2.40 -13.90 -64.02
C VAL A 155 2.58 -12.38 -63.81
N VAL A 156 3.63 -11.96 -63.10
CA VAL A 156 4.04 -10.54 -63.01
C VAL A 156 4.79 -10.10 -64.27
N ASP A 157 5.69 -10.96 -64.78
CA ASP A 157 6.55 -10.67 -65.94
C ASP A 157 5.96 -11.17 -67.27
N CYS A 158 4.64 -11.39 -67.33
CA CYS A 158 3.98 -12.00 -68.48
C CYS A 158 4.11 -11.18 -69.78
N ASP A 159 4.31 -9.88 -69.66
CA ASP A 159 4.51 -8.96 -70.79
C ASP A 159 5.83 -9.21 -71.51
N GLU A 160 6.87 -9.62 -70.78
CA GLU A 160 8.17 -9.95 -71.37
C GLU A 160 8.11 -11.24 -72.19
N ILE A 161 7.34 -12.23 -71.72
CA ILE A 161 7.11 -13.50 -72.41
C ILE A 161 6.31 -13.27 -73.68
N ARG A 162 5.27 -12.42 -73.60
CA ARG A 162 4.48 -12.01 -74.76
C ARG A 162 5.33 -11.28 -75.80
N SER A 163 6.19 -10.35 -75.35
CA SER A 163 7.11 -9.61 -76.22
C SER A 163 8.14 -10.52 -76.93
N ALA A 164 8.63 -11.57 -76.25
CA ALA A 164 9.53 -12.55 -76.86
C ALA A 164 8.82 -13.49 -77.87
N PHE A 165 7.53 -13.78 -77.64
CA PHE A 165 6.72 -14.68 -78.46
C PHE A 165 6.18 -14.03 -79.75
N GLU A 166 5.75 -12.77 -79.69
CA GLU A 166 5.14 -12.04 -80.82
C GLU A 166 5.95 -12.08 -82.13
N PRO A 167 7.29 -11.82 -82.14
CA PRO A 167 8.06 -11.77 -83.38
C PRO A 167 8.33 -13.13 -84.04
N ILE A 168 8.06 -14.24 -83.33
CA ILE A 168 8.25 -15.60 -83.87
C ILE A 168 6.92 -16.31 -84.13
N ALA A 169 5.79 -15.72 -83.74
CA ALA A 169 4.47 -16.36 -83.74
C ALA A 169 4.00 -16.85 -85.12
N ASP A 170 4.46 -16.23 -86.21
CA ASP A 170 4.08 -16.61 -87.59
C ASP A 170 5.04 -17.64 -88.22
N ALA A 171 6.22 -17.83 -87.63
CA ALA A 171 7.20 -18.82 -88.08
C ALA A 171 7.03 -20.19 -87.38
N LEU A 172 6.15 -20.30 -86.38
CA LEU A 172 5.95 -21.52 -85.59
C LEU A 172 4.88 -22.44 -86.20
N PRO A 173 5.06 -23.78 -86.10
CA PRO A 173 4.02 -24.74 -86.44
C PRO A 173 2.73 -24.50 -85.64
N SER A 174 1.58 -24.75 -86.28
CA SER A 174 0.26 -24.43 -85.71
C SER A 174 -0.02 -25.09 -84.35
N ASP A 175 0.49 -26.30 -84.12
CA ASP A 175 0.31 -27.00 -82.85
C ASP A 175 1.12 -26.36 -81.71
N LEU A 176 2.34 -25.89 -81.99
CA LEU A 176 3.18 -25.21 -81.02
C LEU A 176 2.63 -23.81 -80.68
N LYS A 177 2.13 -23.09 -81.69
CA LYS A 177 1.43 -21.80 -81.49
C LYS A 177 0.20 -21.98 -80.61
N ARG A 178 -0.58 -23.05 -80.80
CA ARG A 178 -1.75 -23.36 -79.97
C ARG A 178 -1.37 -23.64 -78.50
N ALA A 179 -0.24 -24.34 -78.28
CA ALA A 179 0.24 -24.66 -76.94
C ALA A 179 0.83 -23.45 -76.18
N LEU A 180 1.50 -22.53 -76.88
CA LEU A 180 2.16 -21.36 -76.28
C LEU A 180 1.25 -20.12 -76.14
N ARG A 181 0.11 -20.10 -76.82
CA ARG A 181 -0.83 -18.98 -76.75
C ARG A 181 -1.39 -18.71 -75.36
N PRO A 182 -1.79 -19.72 -74.55
CA PRO A 182 -2.23 -19.49 -73.18
C PRO A 182 -1.12 -18.89 -72.30
N THR A 183 0.14 -19.31 -72.49
CA THR A 183 1.28 -18.78 -71.73
C THR A 183 1.57 -17.31 -72.04
N ALA A 184 1.33 -16.87 -73.29
CA ALA A 184 1.45 -15.46 -73.68
C ALA A 184 0.34 -14.56 -73.08
N HIS A 185 -0.72 -15.14 -72.51
CA HIS A 185 -1.84 -14.41 -71.92
C HIS A 185 -1.99 -14.66 -70.41
N LEU A 186 -0.97 -15.16 -69.71
CA LEU A 186 -1.05 -15.48 -68.28
C LEU A 186 -1.48 -14.33 -67.37
N GLY A 187 -1.35 -13.08 -67.80
CA GLY A 187 -1.75 -11.90 -67.04
C GLY A 187 -3.22 -11.91 -66.56
N PHE A 188 -4.13 -12.64 -67.21
CA PHE A 188 -5.52 -12.75 -66.74
C PHE A 188 -5.65 -13.49 -65.39
N LEU A 189 -4.66 -14.33 -65.03
CA LEU A 189 -4.63 -15.07 -63.76
C LEU A 189 -3.87 -14.34 -62.65
N ARG A 190 -3.38 -13.12 -62.89
CA ARG A 190 -2.48 -12.41 -61.97
C ARG A 190 -3.06 -12.21 -60.59
N GLU A 191 -4.27 -11.69 -60.53
CA GLU A 191 -4.93 -11.40 -59.27
C GLU A 191 -5.19 -12.68 -58.47
N ASP A 192 -5.65 -13.74 -59.15
CA ASP A 192 -5.95 -15.03 -58.53
C ASP A 192 -4.69 -15.71 -57.97
N VAL A 193 -3.59 -15.70 -58.73
CA VAL A 193 -2.32 -16.31 -58.31
C VAL A 193 -1.71 -15.56 -57.12
N LEU A 194 -1.72 -14.22 -57.16
CA LEU A 194 -1.21 -13.40 -56.04
C LEU A 194 -2.09 -13.53 -54.79
N ALA A 195 -3.42 -13.54 -54.94
CA ALA A 195 -4.33 -13.76 -53.82
C ALA A 195 -4.14 -15.16 -53.20
N ALA A 196 -3.96 -16.19 -54.04
CA ALA A 196 -3.71 -17.55 -53.60
C ALA A 196 -2.38 -17.67 -52.85
N SER A 197 -1.31 -17.04 -53.34
CA SER A 197 0.01 -17.08 -52.69
C SER A 197 -0.02 -16.41 -51.31
N VAL A 198 -0.67 -15.24 -51.19
CA VAL A 198 -0.90 -14.57 -49.90
C VAL A 198 -1.72 -15.45 -48.95
N CYS A 199 -2.75 -16.13 -49.45
CA CYS A 199 -3.57 -17.06 -48.66
C CYS A 199 -2.75 -18.25 -48.15
N ILE A 200 -1.89 -18.84 -48.99
CA ILE A 200 -1.01 -19.95 -48.61
C ILE A 200 -0.02 -19.48 -47.54
N ALA A 201 0.64 -18.34 -47.74
CA ALA A 201 1.55 -17.75 -46.76
C ALA A 201 0.86 -17.51 -45.42
N SER A 202 -0.37 -16.97 -45.44
CA SER A 202 -1.16 -16.74 -44.23
C SER A 202 -1.53 -18.04 -43.51
N ARG A 203 -1.99 -19.05 -44.26
CA ARG A 203 -2.33 -20.38 -43.69
C ARG A 203 -1.11 -21.08 -43.11
N SER A 204 0.06 -20.93 -43.72
CA SER A 204 1.31 -21.53 -43.22
C SER A 204 1.68 -21.03 -41.82
N ARG A 205 1.28 -19.81 -41.45
CA ARG A 205 1.53 -19.20 -40.13
C ARG A 205 0.51 -19.61 -39.06
N GLN A 206 -0.67 -20.11 -39.45
CA GLN A 206 -1.74 -20.44 -38.49
C GLN A 206 -1.39 -21.53 -37.47
N PRO A 207 -0.64 -22.61 -37.78
CA PRO A 207 -0.32 -23.63 -36.80
C PRO A 207 0.50 -23.09 -35.61
N ALA A 208 1.48 -22.23 -35.89
CA ALA A 208 2.30 -21.58 -34.85
C ALA A 208 1.43 -20.68 -33.96
N LEU A 209 0.57 -19.86 -34.58
CA LEU A 209 -0.34 -18.97 -33.87
C LEU A 209 -1.36 -19.74 -33.00
N LYS A 210 -1.92 -20.84 -33.50
CA LYS A 210 -2.82 -21.71 -32.72
C LYS A 210 -2.12 -22.32 -31.51
N LYS A 211 -0.85 -22.74 -31.66
CA LYS A 211 -0.05 -23.28 -30.56
C LYS A 211 0.22 -22.22 -29.50
N GLU A 212 0.50 -20.99 -29.91
CA GLU A 212 0.68 -19.84 -29.02
C GLU A 212 -0.58 -19.52 -28.24
N ILE A 213 -1.73 -19.39 -28.91
CA ILE A 213 -3.02 -19.15 -28.26
C ILE A 213 -3.32 -20.26 -27.24
N ALA A 214 -3.11 -21.53 -27.59
CA ALA A 214 -3.33 -22.64 -26.67
C ALA A 214 -2.44 -22.55 -25.41
N ARG A 215 -1.18 -22.12 -25.58
CA ARG A 215 -0.23 -21.89 -24.48
C ARG A 215 -0.70 -20.77 -23.56
N GLU A 216 -1.06 -19.62 -24.12
CA GLU A 216 -1.55 -18.47 -23.35
C GLU A 216 -2.85 -18.79 -22.62
N CYS A 217 -3.78 -19.50 -23.27
CA CYS A 217 -4.99 -19.98 -22.61
C CYS A 217 -4.70 -20.94 -21.45
N ALA A 218 -3.72 -21.84 -21.61
CA ALA A 218 -3.32 -22.75 -20.53
C ALA A 218 -2.72 -21.99 -19.35
N ALA A 219 -1.85 -21.01 -19.60
CA ALA A 219 -1.26 -20.17 -18.56
C ALA A 219 -2.33 -19.32 -17.84
N ALA A 220 -3.24 -18.71 -18.59
CA ALA A 220 -4.35 -17.94 -18.01
C ALA A 220 -5.26 -18.80 -17.12
N ASN A 221 -5.56 -20.03 -17.53
CA ASN A 221 -6.35 -20.97 -16.73
C ASN A 221 -5.63 -21.39 -15.44
N GLN A 222 -4.30 -21.53 -15.46
CA GLN A 222 -3.52 -21.81 -14.26
C GLN A 222 -3.56 -20.63 -13.28
N LEU A 223 -3.40 -19.39 -13.78
CA LEU A 223 -3.50 -18.19 -12.96
C LEU A 223 -4.91 -18.04 -12.37
N LYS A 224 -5.94 -18.32 -13.15
CA LYS A 224 -7.33 -18.34 -12.65
C LYS A 224 -7.49 -19.36 -11.53
N ALA A 225 -7.01 -20.59 -11.71
CA ALA A 225 -7.09 -21.62 -10.69
C ALA A 225 -6.34 -21.23 -9.39
N ALA A 226 -5.21 -20.55 -9.51
CA ALA A 226 -4.46 -20.04 -8.36
C ALA A 226 -5.16 -18.88 -7.65
N LEU A 227 -5.90 -18.04 -8.38
CA LEU A 227 -6.73 -16.97 -7.79
C LEU A 227 -7.99 -17.51 -7.12
N ASP A 228 -8.61 -18.54 -7.72
CA ASP A 228 -9.77 -19.22 -7.16
C ASP A 228 -9.39 -20.09 -5.94
N ASP A 229 -8.10 -20.39 -5.74
CA ASP A 229 -7.60 -21.07 -4.55
C ASP A 229 -7.64 -20.16 -3.32
N GLN A 230 -8.74 -20.26 -2.57
CA GLN A 230 -8.97 -19.53 -1.32
C GLN A 230 -8.29 -20.17 -0.11
N SER A 231 -7.47 -21.21 -0.28
CA SER A 231 -6.87 -21.97 0.83
C SER A 231 -6.04 -21.12 1.79
N VAL A 232 -5.38 -20.06 1.31
CA VAL A 232 -4.65 -19.11 2.16
C VAL A 232 -5.60 -18.32 3.04
N SER A 233 -6.71 -17.82 2.48
CA SER A 233 -7.74 -17.09 3.22
C SER A 233 -8.35 -17.98 4.31
N GLU A 234 -8.76 -19.20 3.93
CA GLU A 234 -9.32 -20.18 4.86
C GLU A 234 -8.36 -20.55 5.99
N ARG A 235 -7.06 -20.64 5.71
CA ARG A 235 -6.02 -20.88 6.73
C ARG A 235 -5.85 -19.70 7.69
N LEU A 236 -6.04 -18.47 7.21
CA LEU A 236 -5.88 -17.27 8.02
C LEU A 236 -7.12 -16.92 8.85
N LEU A 237 -8.32 -17.33 8.42
CA LEU A 237 -9.58 -17.15 9.16
C LEU A 237 -9.52 -17.52 10.65
N PRO A 238 -9.07 -18.73 11.08
CA PRO A 238 -9.04 -19.07 12.51
C PRO A 238 -8.06 -18.19 13.30
N THR A 239 -6.99 -17.73 12.65
CA THR A 239 -6.02 -16.82 13.26
C THR A 239 -6.63 -15.45 13.49
N LYS A 240 -7.39 -14.95 12.50
CA LYS A 240 -8.16 -13.71 12.59
C LYS A 240 -9.19 -13.79 13.72
N GLU A 241 -10.01 -14.85 13.75
CA GLU A 241 -11.01 -15.06 14.81
C GLU A 241 -10.38 -15.11 16.21
N LYS A 242 -9.22 -15.76 16.34
CA LYS A 242 -8.46 -15.77 17.60
C LYS A 242 -7.98 -14.39 18.02
N LEU A 243 -7.54 -13.56 17.07
CA LEU A 243 -7.12 -12.18 17.34
C LEU A 243 -8.33 -11.31 17.71
N ASP A 244 -9.46 -11.45 17.02
CA ASP A 244 -10.69 -10.74 17.35
C ASP A 244 -11.18 -11.11 18.76
N ALA A 245 -11.15 -12.40 19.12
CA ALA A 245 -11.48 -12.85 20.47
C ALA A 245 -10.54 -12.28 21.54
N LYS A 246 -9.24 -12.14 21.25
CA LYS A 246 -8.29 -11.48 22.16
C LYS A 246 -8.57 -9.98 22.28
N ASN A 247 -8.90 -9.32 21.18
CA ASN A 247 -9.21 -7.90 21.16
C ASN A 247 -10.44 -7.59 22.03
N ILE A 248 -11.49 -8.40 21.93
CA ILE A 248 -12.68 -8.30 22.79
C ILE A 248 -12.30 -8.41 24.28
N LYS A 249 -11.51 -9.43 24.66
CA LYS A 249 -11.07 -9.62 26.05
C LYS A 249 -10.26 -8.45 26.59
N LEU A 250 -9.32 -7.92 25.80
CA LEU A 250 -8.52 -6.77 26.21
C LEU A 250 -9.37 -5.52 26.39
N ASN A 251 -10.37 -5.32 25.53
CA ASN A 251 -11.31 -4.20 25.68
C ASN A 251 -12.18 -4.32 26.95
N GLU A 252 -12.61 -5.53 27.32
CA GLU A 252 -13.31 -5.78 28.58
C GLU A 252 -12.41 -5.48 29.79
N GLU A 253 -11.15 -5.88 29.74
CA GLU A 253 -10.17 -5.61 30.80
C GLU A 253 -9.87 -4.11 30.93
N ILE A 254 -9.75 -3.38 29.82
CA ILE A 254 -9.60 -1.92 29.81
C ILE A 254 -10.79 -1.26 30.51
N LYS A 255 -12.03 -1.68 30.19
CA LYS A 255 -13.23 -1.14 30.84
C LYS A 255 -13.25 -1.42 32.35
N ARG A 256 -12.88 -2.63 32.76
CA ARG A 256 -12.76 -3.01 34.18
C ARG A 256 -11.76 -2.10 34.89
N LEU A 257 -10.56 -1.94 34.34
CA LEU A 257 -9.51 -1.10 34.93
C LEU A 257 -9.92 0.38 34.98
N GLN A 258 -10.63 0.87 33.97
CA GLN A 258 -11.17 2.25 33.97
C GLN A 258 -12.19 2.45 35.10
N GLN A 259 -13.06 1.46 35.35
CA GLN A 259 -14.00 1.50 36.46
C GLN A 259 -13.26 1.51 37.81
N GLU A 260 -12.32 0.58 38.02
CA GLU A 260 -11.52 0.50 39.24
C GLU A 260 -10.76 1.80 39.52
N LEU A 261 -10.19 2.41 38.49
CA LEU A 261 -9.51 3.70 38.59
C LEU A 261 -10.48 4.81 39.01
N SER A 262 -11.72 4.81 38.51
CA SER A 262 -12.74 5.78 38.91
C SER A 262 -13.17 5.62 40.38
N GLU A 263 -13.27 4.37 40.87
CA GLU A 263 -13.58 4.05 42.26
C GLU A 263 -12.46 4.50 43.20
N VAL A 264 -11.20 4.18 42.85
CA VAL A 264 -10.02 4.62 43.62
C VAL A 264 -9.92 6.15 43.65
N LYS A 265 -10.18 6.84 42.54
CA LYS A 265 -10.23 8.31 42.50
C LYS A 265 -11.29 8.87 43.45
N ALA A 266 -12.49 8.30 43.45
CA ALA A 266 -13.55 8.72 44.37
C ALA A 266 -13.17 8.50 45.83
N ALA A 267 -12.53 7.36 46.15
CA ALA A 267 -12.04 7.06 47.49
C ALA A 267 -10.93 8.02 47.95
N ILE A 268 -10.01 8.39 47.06
CA ILE A 268 -8.98 9.41 47.35
C ILE A 268 -9.65 10.73 47.71
N VAL A 269 -10.61 11.20 46.89
CA VAL A 269 -11.33 12.45 47.16
C VAL A 269 -12.04 12.38 48.52
N ALA A 270 -12.78 11.31 48.80
CA ALA A 270 -13.46 11.13 50.08
C ALA A 270 -12.47 11.19 51.26
N ASN A 271 -11.37 10.42 51.20
CA ASN A 271 -10.35 10.43 52.25
C ASN A 271 -9.68 11.79 52.42
N THR A 272 -9.42 12.53 51.33
CA THR A 272 -8.89 13.90 51.44
C THR A 272 -9.86 14.83 52.16
N THR A 273 -11.15 14.73 51.87
CA THR A 273 -12.16 15.54 52.59
C THR A 273 -12.27 15.16 54.05
N ASP A 274 -12.16 13.88 54.40
CA ASP A 274 -12.20 13.45 55.80
C ASP A 274 -10.94 13.88 56.56
N MET A 275 -9.77 13.86 55.91
CA MET A 275 -8.54 14.42 56.46
C MET A 275 -8.66 15.93 56.72
N GLU A 276 -9.29 16.68 55.82
CA GLU A 276 -9.57 18.10 56.02
C GLU A 276 -10.52 18.35 57.20
N LYS A 277 -11.60 17.56 57.32
CA LYS A 277 -12.51 17.61 58.48
C LYS A 277 -11.76 17.36 59.78
N ILE A 278 -10.98 16.28 59.86
CA ILE A 278 -10.17 15.95 61.05
C ILE A 278 -9.19 17.09 61.37
N ALA A 279 -8.56 17.68 60.35
CA ALA A 279 -7.66 18.82 60.54
C ALA A 279 -8.41 20.03 61.13
N THR A 280 -9.60 20.35 60.64
CA THR A 280 -10.42 21.46 61.15
C THR A 280 -10.94 21.22 62.57
N GLU A 281 -11.34 19.99 62.91
CA GLU A 281 -11.80 19.61 64.26
C GLU A 281 -10.66 19.61 65.30
N LYS A 282 -9.43 19.29 64.89
CA LYS A 282 -8.26 19.29 65.77
C LYS A 282 -7.79 20.70 66.15
N GLN A 283 -8.05 21.71 65.31
CA GLN A 283 -7.66 23.10 65.57
C GLN A 283 -8.24 23.67 66.89
N PRO A 284 -9.56 23.62 67.16
CA PRO A 284 -10.12 24.14 68.42
C PRO A 284 -9.64 23.37 69.65
N LEU A 285 -9.42 22.04 69.53
CA LEU A 285 -8.85 21.26 70.63
C LEU A 285 -7.41 21.71 70.95
N SER A 286 -6.61 21.97 69.92
CA SER A 286 -5.24 22.50 70.06
C SER A 286 -5.23 23.87 70.73
N THR A 287 -6.13 24.79 70.34
CA THR A 287 -6.23 26.11 70.97
C THR A 287 -6.71 26.02 72.42
N MET A 288 -7.74 25.20 72.70
CA MET A 288 -8.20 24.94 74.07
C MET A 288 -7.09 24.35 74.94
N LEU A 289 -6.31 23.40 74.44
CA LEU A 289 -5.19 22.80 75.16
C LEU A 289 -4.14 23.87 75.51
N LYS A 290 -3.75 24.72 74.56
CA LYS A 290 -2.81 25.83 74.80
C LYS A 290 -3.33 26.79 75.88
N THR A 291 -4.62 27.13 75.83
CA THR A 291 -5.26 28.01 76.82
C THR A 291 -5.27 27.36 78.19
N ASN A 292 -5.65 26.09 78.28
CA ASN A 292 -5.67 25.32 79.53
C ASN A 292 -4.28 25.19 80.15
N LEU A 293 -3.26 24.89 79.34
CA LEU A 293 -1.88 24.77 79.78
C LEU A 293 -1.36 26.12 80.30
N SER A 294 -1.66 27.22 79.61
CA SER A 294 -1.34 28.58 80.07
C SER A 294 -2.02 28.91 81.40
N ARG A 295 -3.28 28.51 81.58
CA ARG A 295 -4.03 28.69 82.84
C ARG A 295 -3.43 27.88 83.97
N ILE A 296 -3.11 26.60 83.74
CA ILE A 296 -2.45 25.73 84.73
C ILE A 296 -1.12 26.36 85.16
N HIS A 297 -0.32 26.83 84.21
CA HIS A 297 0.95 27.48 84.52
C HIS A 297 0.77 28.74 85.38
N LEU A 298 -0.26 29.56 85.11
CA LEU A 298 -0.60 30.72 85.94
C LEU A 298 -1.03 30.30 87.36
N LEU A 299 -1.90 29.31 87.48
CA LEU A 299 -2.34 28.77 88.78
C LEU A 299 -1.17 28.17 89.57
N ASN A 300 -0.26 27.48 88.90
CA ASN A 300 0.93 26.91 89.52
C ASN A 300 1.85 28.00 90.09
N LYS A 301 1.97 29.16 89.42
CA LYS A 301 2.69 30.32 89.97
C LYS A 301 2.04 30.91 91.22
N SER A 302 0.72 30.83 91.32
CA SER A 302 -0.02 31.29 92.51
C SER A 302 -0.06 30.29 93.65
N LEU A 303 0.46 29.07 93.44
CA LEU A 303 0.48 28.03 94.46
C LEU A 303 1.61 28.33 95.46
N VAL A 304 1.24 28.71 96.69
CA VAL A 304 2.17 28.82 97.82
C VAL A 304 2.28 27.44 98.47
N VAL A 305 3.48 26.87 98.47
CA VAL A 305 3.74 25.54 99.03
C VAL A 305 4.15 25.71 100.50
N GLY A 306 3.40 25.10 101.40
CA GLY A 306 3.67 25.13 102.83
C GLY A 306 2.45 24.67 103.63
N SER A 307 2.68 24.12 104.82
CA SER A 307 1.61 23.93 105.80
C SER A 307 1.33 25.27 106.46
N ASN A 308 0.05 25.58 106.74
CA ASN A 308 -0.32 26.79 107.47
C ASN A 308 0.09 26.73 108.95
N GLU A 309 0.58 25.57 109.42
CA GLU A 309 0.88 25.33 110.83
C GLU A 309 2.00 26.21 111.39
N PRO A 310 3.19 26.34 110.76
CA PRO A 310 4.21 27.31 111.19
C PRO A 310 3.68 28.76 111.20
N ASP A 311 2.97 29.18 110.15
CA ASP A 311 2.43 30.54 110.06
C ASP A 311 1.37 30.79 111.16
N ARG A 312 0.52 29.81 111.44
CA ARG A 312 -0.45 29.84 112.56
C ARG A 312 0.26 29.90 113.91
N GLN A 313 1.34 29.14 114.11
CA GLN A 313 2.13 29.22 115.34
C GLN A 313 2.75 30.62 115.53
N ILE A 314 3.25 31.25 114.47
CA ILE A 314 3.76 32.63 114.52
C ILE A 314 2.65 33.61 114.92
N ILE A 315 1.47 33.52 114.30
CA ILE A 315 0.33 34.38 114.63
C ILE A 315 -0.13 34.15 116.08
N ASN A 316 -0.27 32.90 116.50
CA ASN A 316 -0.70 32.55 117.86
C ASN A 316 0.33 33.02 118.91
N SER A 317 1.63 32.87 118.63
CA SER A 317 2.70 33.37 119.49
C SER A 317 2.64 34.89 119.63
N ALA A 318 2.40 35.62 118.53
CA ALA A 318 2.24 37.07 118.57
C ALA A 318 1.00 37.49 119.37
N ASP A 319 -0.11 36.76 119.22
CA ASP A 319 -1.34 37.02 119.97
C ASP A 319 -1.17 36.72 121.47
N GLU A 320 -0.42 35.69 121.83
CA GLU A 320 -0.09 35.38 123.21
C GLU A 320 0.74 36.51 123.87
N VAL A 321 1.70 37.08 123.14
CA VAL A 321 2.46 38.26 123.59
C VAL A 321 1.52 39.45 123.80
N ARG A 322 0.59 39.70 122.86
CA ARG A 322 -0.43 40.76 122.99
C ARG A 322 -1.31 40.54 124.22
N LEU A 323 -1.79 39.32 124.45
CA LEU A 323 -2.62 38.97 125.60
C LEU A 323 -1.85 39.15 126.92
N LYS A 324 -0.58 38.73 126.99
CA LYS A 324 0.29 38.96 128.16
C LYS A 324 0.47 40.45 128.46
N ALA A 325 0.73 41.26 127.44
CA ALA A 325 0.84 42.71 127.59
C ALA A 325 -0.48 43.33 128.09
N LEU A 326 -1.63 42.93 127.52
CA LEU A 326 -2.95 43.36 127.97
C LEU A 326 -3.22 43.02 129.44
N VAL A 327 -2.88 41.81 129.86
CA VAL A 327 -3.01 41.39 131.27
C VAL A 327 -2.12 42.24 132.18
N ALA A 328 -0.86 42.46 131.81
CA ALA A 328 0.07 43.30 132.59
C ALA A 328 -0.45 44.75 132.74
N VAL A 329 -0.95 45.34 131.66
CA VAL A 329 -1.56 46.68 131.68
C VAL A 329 -2.80 46.70 132.56
N ARG A 330 -3.70 45.72 132.45
CA ARG A 330 -4.90 45.63 133.29
C ARG A 330 -4.57 45.46 134.77
N GLN A 331 -3.56 44.66 135.11
CA GLN A 331 -3.07 44.51 136.47
C GLN A 331 -2.47 45.82 137.01
N PHE A 332 -1.75 46.57 136.17
CA PHE A 332 -1.23 47.89 136.55
C PHE A 332 -2.35 48.89 136.83
N ILE A 333 -3.39 48.92 135.98
CA ILE A 333 -4.60 49.72 136.20
C ILE A 333 -5.29 49.33 137.51
N HIS A 334 -5.42 48.02 137.80
CA HIS A 334 -6.00 47.55 139.07
C HIS A 334 -5.17 47.95 140.29
N LYS A 335 -3.83 48.01 140.18
CA LYS A 335 -2.94 48.52 141.25
C LYS A 335 -3.08 50.03 141.47
N LEU A 336 -3.42 50.79 140.43
CA LEU A 336 -3.72 52.22 140.53
C LEU A 336 -5.15 52.50 141.04
N SER A 337 -6.05 51.51 140.95
CA SER A 337 -7.47 51.63 141.35
C SER A 337 -7.77 51.13 142.78
N VAL A 338 -6.77 50.67 143.55
CA VAL A 338 -6.91 50.39 144.99
C VAL A 338 -6.27 51.55 145.78
N PRO A 339 -7.04 52.36 146.53
CA PRO A 339 -6.48 53.42 147.36
C PRO A 339 -5.70 52.82 148.54
N PRO A 340 -4.46 53.25 148.85
CA PRO A 340 -3.82 52.89 150.11
C PRO A 340 -4.45 53.70 151.24
N SER A 341 -5.58 53.23 151.74
CA SER A 341 -6.02 53.58 153.09
C SER A 341 -5.23 52.76 154.10
N ILE A 342 -4.34 53.46 154.81
CA ILE A 342 -4.07 53.29 156.25
C ILE A 342 -3.30 52.01 156.64
N ARG A 343 -2.01 52.17 156.97
CA ARG A 343 -1.41 51.48 158.11
C ARG A 343 -0.80 52.51 159.06
N ILE A 344 -1.41 52.58 160.24
CA ILE A 344 -0.94 53.21 161.46
C ILE A 344 0.12 52.26 162.06
N LEU A 345 1.36 52.74 162.18
CA LEU A 345 2.15 52.85 163.41
C LEU A 345 3.51 53.47 163.08
#